data_AF-V9Z4N5-F1
#
_entry.id   AF-V9Z4N5-F1
#
_cell.length_a   1.000
_cell.length_b   1.000
_cell.length_c   1.000
_cell.angle_alpha   90.00
_cell.angle_beta   90.00
_cell.angle_gamma   90.00
#
_symmetry.space_group_name_H-M   'P 1'
#
loop_
_entity.id
_entity.type
_entity.pdbx_description
1 polymer ?
#
loop_
_entity_poly.entity_id
_entity_poly.type
_entity_poly.pdbx_seq_one_letter_code
_entity_poly.pdbx_strand_id
1 'polypeptide(L)'
;MPHGILEDMADTSVKVDTDTRDTLQSLAAAEGLTVKAYLAKVADEKEQERALGTATAAFRRVIAEPGIMDAFDAEFGGLPPAAHSTSQAA
;
A
#
# COMPACT_ATOMS: atom_id res chain seq x y z
N MET A 1 3.89 -20.91 38.04
CA MET A 1 2.78 -20.52 37.15
C MET A 1 3.05 -19.09 36.68
N PRO A 2 3.58 -18.84 35.46
CA PRO A 2 3.72 -17.48 34.99
C PRO A 2 2.38 -17.01 34.42
N HIS A 3 1.84 -15.91 34.96
CA HIS A 3 0.72 -15.19 34.37
C HIS A 3 1.25 -14.43 33.15
N GLY A 4 1.04 -15.00 31.97
CA GLY A 4 1.23 -14.30 30.71
C GLY A 4 0.25 -13.14 30.64
N ILE A 5 0.79 -11.94 30.49
CA ILE A 5 0.04 -10.72 30.25
C ILE A 5 -0.65 -10.88 28.90
N LEU A 6 -1.97 -11.10 28.93
CA LEU A 6 -2.82 -10.75 27.81
C LEU A 6 -2.82 -9.23 27.79
N GLU A 7 -1.93 -8.63 27.01
CA GLU A 7 -2.11 -7.24 26.59
C GLU A 7 -3.37 -7.21 25.74
N ASP A 8 -4.52 -7.09 26.41
CA ASP A 8 -5.78 -6.77 25.77
C ASP A 8 -5.57 -5.39 25.13
N MET A 9 -5.55 -5.32 23.80
CA MET A 9 -5.47 -4.05 23.08
C MET A 9 -6.63 -3.18 23.56
N ALA A 10 -6.33 -2.25 24.46
CA ALA A 10 -7.34 -1.42 25.08
C ALA A 10 -8.15 -0.70 24.00
N ASP A 11 -9.47 -0.93 24.01
CA ASP A 11 -10.37 -0.22 23.10
C ASP A 11 -10.25 1.28 23.36
N THR A 12 -9.91 2.01 22.31
CA THR A 12 -9.80 3.47 22.32
C THR A 12 -10.95 4.10 21.54
N SER A 13 -11.38 5.28 21.98
CA SER A 13 -12.45 6.05 21.30
C SER A 13 -11.86 7.23 20.55
N VAL A 14 -12.21 7.38 19.28
CA VAL A 14 -11.88 8.54 18.45
C VAL A 14 -13.16 9.33 18.19
N LYS A 15 -13.09 10.66 18.32
CA LYS A 15 -14.20 11.54 17.96
C LYS A 15 -14.25 11.72 16.45
N VAL A 16 -15.41 11.48 15.88
CA VAL A 16 -15.76 11.76 14.48
C VAL A 16 -17.11 12.47 14.45
N ASP A 17 -17.37 13.23 13.41
CA ASP A 17 -18.71 13.77 13.18
C ASP A 17 -19.70 12.65 12.83
N THR A 18 -20.99 12.97 12.95
CA THR A 18 -22.09 12.02 12.75
C THR A 18 -22.11 11.46 11.33
N ASP A 19 -21.83 12.29 10.32
CA ASP A 19 -21.90 11.89 8.91
C ASP A 19 -20.75 10.91 8.58
N THR A 20 -19.55 11.19 9.09
CA THR A 20 -18.39 10.29 8.99
C THR A 20 -18.68 8.95 9.69
N ARG A 21 -19.25 8.98 10.90
CA ARG A 21 -19.63 7.75 11.62
C ARG A 21 -20.62 6.91 10.80
N ASP A 22 -21.65 7.54 10.25
CA ASP A 22 -22.69 6.84 9.49
C ASP A 22 -22.15 6.27 8.18
N THR A 23 -21.23 7.00 7.54
CA THR A 23 -20.48 6.51 6.38
C THR A 23 -19.65 5.28 6.72
N LEU A 24 -18.89 5.32 7.82
CA LEU A 24 -18.09 4.17 8.28
C LEU A 24 -18.95 2.96 8.65
N GLN A 25 -20.12 3.20 9.25
CA GLN A 25 -21.08 2.13 9.55
C GLN A 25 -21.62 1.48 8.28
N SER A 26 -22.01 2.28 7.29
CA SER A 26 -22.52 1.79 6.01
C SER A 26 -21.46 0.98 5.26
N LEU A 27 -20.21 1.48 5.20
CA LEU A 27 -19.09 0.79 4.56
C LEU A 27 -18.75 -0.53 5.27
N ALA A 28 -18.69 -0.53 6.59
CA ALA A 28 -18.45 -1.76 7.36
C ALA A 28 -19.58 -2.78 7.14
N ALA A 29 -20.84 -2.34 7.15
CA ALA A 29 -21.99 -3.19 6.92
C ALA A 29 -22.02 -3.80 5.51
N ALA A 30 -21.62 -3.04 4.48
CA ALA A 30 -21.51 -3.53 3.11
C ALA A 30 -20.50 -4.68 2.97
N GLU A 31 -19.48 -4.72 3.83
CA GLU A 31 -18.49 -5.79 3.90
C GLU A 31 -18.80 -6.87 4.97
N GLY A 32 -19.92 -6.75 5.69
CA GLY A 32 -20.27 -7.66 6.78
C GLY A 32 -19.35 -7.56 8.00
N LEU A 33 -18.66 -6.42 8.17
CA LEU A 33 -17.70 -6.17 9.23
C LEU A 33 -18.29 -5.26 10.32
N THR A 34 -17.70 -5.32 11.52
CA THR A 34 -17.91 -4.29 12.53
C THR A 34 -17.11 -3.03 12.16
N VAL A 35 -17.52 -1.85 12.63
CA VAL A 35 -16.77 -0.61 12.39
C VAL A 35 -15.32 -0.71 12.89
N LYS A 36 -15.08 -1.38 14.03
CA LYS A 36 -13.73 -1.65 14.54
C LYS A 36 -12.90 -2.48 13.56
N ALA A 37 -13.45 -3.59 13.08
CA ALA A 37 -12.77 -4.47 12.12
C ALA A 37 -12.52 -3.77 10.77
N TYR A 38 -13.49 -2.97 10.32
CA TYR A 38 -13.36 -2.16 9.12
C TYR A 38 -12.25 -1.12 9.26
N LEU A 39 -12.18 -0.40 10.38
CA LEU A 39 -11.11 0.58 10.63
C LEU A 39 -9.72 -0.07 10.72
N ALA A 40 -9.61 -1.26 11.32
CA ALA A 40 -8.35 -2.01 11.35
C ALA A 40 -7.90 -2.37 9.92
N LYS A 41 -8.82 -2.90 9.11
CA LYS A 41 -8.55 -3.21 7.70
C LYS A 41 -8.10 -1.97 6.91
N VAL A 42 -8.82 -0.85 7.05
CA VAL A 42 -8.47 0.41 6.37
C VAL A 42 -7.10 0.92 6.82
N ALA A 43 -6.75 0.78 8.09
CA ALA A 43 -5.43 1.17 8.59
C ALA A 43 -4.31 0.35 7.92
N ASP A 44 -4.47 -0.97 7.83
CA ASP A 44 -3.51 -1.87 7.17
C ASP A 44 -3.37 -1.54 5.68
N GLU A 45 -4.49 -1.34 4.97
CA GLU A 45 -4.50 -0.95 3.56
C GLU A 45 -3.76 0.37 3.34
N LYS A 46 -4.00 1.37 4.20
CA LYS A 46 -3.34 2.68 4.09
C LYS A 46 -1.85 2.63 4.40
N GLU A 47 -1.43 1.79 5.33
CA GLU A 47 -0.01 1.57 5.60
C GLU A 47 0.68 0.89 4.42
N GLN A 48 0.03 -0.11 3.81
CA GLN A 48 0.54 -0.76 2.61
C GLN A 48 0.66 0.21 1.42
N GLU A 49 -0.34 1.09 1.20
CA GLU A 49 -0.28 2.14 0.18
C GLU A 49 0.91 3.08 0.41
N ARG A 50 1.19 3.47 1.66
CA ARG A 50 2.35 4.32 2.01
C ARG A 50 3.67 3.61 1.78
N ALA A 51 3.77 2.34 2.18
CA ALA A 51 4.95 1.51 1.96
C ALA A 51 5.24 1.37 0.46
N LEU A 52 4.20 1.14 -0.34
CA LEU A 52 4.31 1.05 -1.80
C LEU A 52 4.76 2.38 -2.42
N GLY A 53 4.20 3.50 -1.97
CA GLY A 53 4.62 4.83 -2.41
C GLY A 53 6.11 5.09 -2.11
N THR A 54 6.55 4.74 -0.91
CA THR A 54 7.96 4.88 -0.48
C THR A 54 8.89 4.00 -1.31
N ALA A 55 8.55 2.73 -1.49
CA ALA A 55 9.32 1.80 -2.30
C ALA A 55 9.41 2.26 -3.75
N THR A 56 8.30 2.74 -4.32
CA THR A 56 8.26 3.26 -5.69
C THR A 56 9.15 4.49 -5.85
N ALA A 57 9.12 5.42 -4.88
CA ALA A 57 9.96 6.60 -4.90
C ALA A 57 11.45 6.24 -4.79
N ALA A 58 11.80 5.30 -3.90
CA ALA A 58 13.16 4.80 -3.75
C ALA A 58 13.64 4.11 -5.03
N PHE A 59 12.83 3.24 -5.63
CA PHE A 59 13.15 2.57 -6.88
C PHE A 59 13.38 3.57 -8.01
N ARG A 60 12.46 4.53 -8.20
CA ARG A 60 12.59 5.59 -9.21
C ARG A 60 13.85 6.42 -9.03
N ARG A 61 14.24 6.70 -7.79
CA ARG A 61 15.48 7.42 -7.50
C ARG A 61 16.69 6.62 -7.96
N VAL A 62 16.77 5.33 -7.61
CA VAL A 62 17.92 4.47 -7.94
C VAL A 62 18.06 4.30 -9.44
N ILE A 63 16.99 4.02 -10.18
CA ILE A 63 17.08 3.83 -11.64
C ILE A 63 17.35 5.13 -12.40
N ALA A 64 17.13 6.29 -11.78
CA ALA A 64 17.46 7.59 -12.37
C ALA A 64 18.92 8.00 -12.13
N GLU A 65 19.67 7.26 -11.31
CA GLU A 65 21.09 7.53 -11.11
C GLU A 65 21.89 7.12 -12.37
N PRO A 66 22.76 7.99 -12.89
CA PRO A 66 23.56 7.68 -14.08
C PRO A 66 24.38 6.40 -13.88
N GLY A 67 24.36 5.51 -14.87
CA GLY A 67 25.14 4.27 -14.87
C GLY A 67 24.52 3.10 -14.10
N ILE A 68 23.44 3.29 -13.33
CA ILE A 68 22.75 2.17 -12.66
C ILE A 68 22.09 1.24 -13.67
N MET A 69 21.40 1.78 -14.68
CA MET A 69 20.78 0.93 -15.69
C MET A 69 21.82 0.23 -16.57
N ASP A 70 22.90 0.92 -16.94
CA ASP A 70 23.99 0.32 -17.73
C ASP A 70 24.67 -0.83 -16.96
N ALA A 71 24.88 -0.67 -15.65
CA ALA A 71 25.43 -1.72 -14.79
C ALA A 71 24.47 -2.91 -14.64
N PHE A 72 23.17 -2.64 -14.47
CA PHE A 72 22.14 -3.68 -14.41
C PHE A 72 22.05 -4.46 -15.73
N ASP A 73 22.07 -3.77 -16.87
CA ASP A 73 22.04 -4.40 -18.19
C ASP A 73 23.29 -5.26 -18.43
N ALA A 74 24.46 -4.82 -17.97
CA ALA A 74 25.71 -5.57 -18.06
C ALA A 74 25.68 -6.87 -17.22
N GLU A 75 25.02 -6.87 -16.07
CA GLU A 75 24.99 -8.01 -15.14
C GLU A 75 23.85 -9.00 -15.45
N PHE A 76 22.70 -8.50 -15.91
CA PHE A 76 21.50 -9.31 -16.14
C PHE A 76 21.15 -9.54 -17.62
N GLY A 77 21.96 -9.01 -18.55
CA GLY A 77 21.88 -9.30 -19.98
C GLY A 77 21.01 -8.36 -20.82
N GLY A 78 20.63 -7.21 -20.26
CA GLY A 78 19.80 -6.19 -20.92
C GLY A 78 18.39 -6.66 -21.26
N LEU A 79 17.45 -5.72 -21.40
CA LEU A 79 16.17 -6.06 -22.00
C LEU A 79 16.36 -6.24 -23.52
N PRO A 80 15.83 -7.31 -24.14
CA PRO A 80 15.79 -7.39 -25.59
C PRO A 80 15.07 -6.15 -26.12
N PRO A 81 15.53 -5.56 -27.24
CA PRO A 81 14.97 -4.31 -27.75
C PRO A 81 13.46 -4.47 -27.89
N ALA A 82 12.71 -3.70 -27.11
CA ALA A 82 11.26 -3.70 -27.21
C ALA A 82 10.91 -3.25 -28.63
N ALA A 83 10.35 -4.18 -29.42
CA ALA A 83 9.78 -3.87 -30.71
C ALA A 83 8.55 -2.99 -30.47
N HIS A 84 8.77 -1.69 -30.31
CA HIS A 84 7.71 -0.70 -30.45
C HIS A 84 7.28 -0.71 -31.92
N SER A 85 6.42 -1.66 -32.29
CA SER A 85 5.57 -1.50 -33.46
C SER A 85 4.60 -0.36 -33.17
N THR A 86 5.05 0.86 -33.42
CA THR A 86 4.17 2.01 -33.62
C THR A 86 3.28 1.70 -34.81
N SER A 87 2.10 1.13 -34.56
CA SER A 87 1.01 1.15 -35.53
C SER A 87 0.50 2.59 -35.58
N GLN A 88 1.15 3.43 -36.39
CA GLN A 88 0.62 4.73 -36.75
C GLN A 88 -0.58 4.48 -37.66
N ALA A 89 -1.78 4.75 -37.15
CA ALA A 89 -3.00 4.74 -37.96
C ALA A 89 -2.94 5.92 -38.94
N ALA A 90 -3.20 5.63 -40.22
CA ALA A 90 -3.28 6.57 -41.32
C ALA A 90 -4.63 7.30 -41.37
#